data_AF-A0A1G5JI82-F1
#
_entry.id   AF-A0A1G5JI82-F1
#
_cell.length_a   1.000
_cell.length_b   1.000
_cell.length_c   1.000
_cell.angle_alpha   90.00
_cell.angle_beta   90.00
_cell.angle_gamma   90.00
#
_symmetry.space_group_name_H-M   'P 1'
#
loop_
_entity.id
_entity.type
_entity.pdbx_description
1 polymer ?
#
loop_
_entity_poly.entity_id
_entity_poly.type
_entity_poly.pdbx_seq_one_letter_code
_entity_poly.pdbx_strand_id
1 'polypeptide(L)'
;MSWDFKFGIEEEYFVNDAAKRDVAKGKIKEFFTSCREQLSDDIQPEMLEPQIEIATKPMVDFAEARSQLMGMRSSVGAIARDYNLSIMASGTHPLAVWSRVRASAQPRYGKVMHDLQMLGSRTVLCGMHVHVEVPDLGARVDIMNRIQPYLPLLLALSTSSPFWQAQRTGLLGYRLAAYRELPRTGLPDLFEDAADYQRYIDTLVAARAIENSSYVWWVIRPSLKHPTLELRVADSCTRVDDTIAIAAIYRCLVRRLSLDTKLNAGQTGASRAINDENCWRAMRYGIHGSFVDEKTRSAKPVRELLDEVLDMIEDDAKELGCEREVDLARWIVARGTSADRQLTLYTEAVGRGLSSRDALARVVDWLSAETVGDLVVRH
;
A
#
# COMPACT_ATOMS: atom_id res chain seq x y z
N MET A 1 16.82 19.89 11.20
CA MET A 1 17.22 18.69 11.98
C MET A 1 17.87 17.72 11.01
N SER A 2 18.94 17.01 11.41
CA SER A 2 19.69 16.13 10.51
C SER A 2 19.73 14.71 11.08
N TRP A 3 18.88 13.84 10.55
CA TRP A 3 18.97 12.38 10.70
C TRP A 3 18.88 11.78 9.29
N ASP A 4 19.21 10.51 9.14
CA ASP A 4 19.47 9.89 7.82
C ASP A 4 18.18 9.53 7.04
N PHE A 5 17.01 9.86 7.59
CA PHE A 5 15.70 9.47 7.09
C PHE A 5 15.65 7.97 6.76
N LYS A 6 16.11 7.12 7.68
CA LYS A 6 16.07 5.66 7.52
C LYS A 6 14.65 5.22 7.20
N PHE A 7 14.52 4.25 6.32
CA PHE A 7 13.22 3.77 5.89
C PHE A 7 13.14 2.25 5.92
N GLY A 8 11.91 1.74 5.97
CA GLY A 8 11.59 0.32 5.86
C GLY A 8 10.30 0.15 5.06
N ILE A 9 10.16 -0.99 4.38
CA ILE A 9 9.03 -1.29 3.52
C ILE A 9 8.38 -2.59 4.01
N GLU A 10 7.06 -2.55 4.17
CA GLU A 10 6.23 -3.72 4.45
C GLU A 10 5.38 -4.03 3.22
N GLU A 11 5.36 -5.29 2.77
CA GLU A 11 4.52 -5.73 1.65
C GLU A 11 3.64 -6.90 2.07
N GLU A 12 2.34 -6.77 1.80
CA GLU A 12 1.36 -7.83 2.01
C GLU A 12 1.08 -8.56 0.67
N TYR A 13 0.98 -9.89 0.73
CA TYR A 13 0.66 -10.72 -0.44
C TYR A 13 -0.50 -11.67 -0.15
N PHE A 14 -1.28 -11.97 -1.19
CA PHE A 14 -2.20 -13.10 -1.16
C PHE A 14 -1.45 -14.40 -1.41
N VAL A 15 -1.80 -15.44 -0.66
CA VAL A 15 -1.36 -16.83 -0.86
C VAL A 15 -2.47 -17.60 -1.56
N ASN A 16 -2.15 -18.13 -2.73
CA ASN A 16 -3.11 -18.76 -3.64
C ASN A 16 -2.84 -20.26 -3.77
N ASP A 17 -3.90 -21.05 -3.97
CA ASP A 17 -3.79 -22.41 -4.52
C ASP A 17 -3.37 -22.29 -6.00
N ALA A 18 -2.16 -22.77 -6.34
CA ALA A 18 -1.57 -22.56 -7.66
C ALA A 18 -2.39 -23.23 -8.78
N ALA A 19 -3.05 -24.36 -8.50
CA ALA A 19 -3.87 -25.06 -9.49
C ALA A 19 -5.23 -24.35 -9.68
N LYS A 20 -5.83 -23.83 -8.59
CA LYS A 20 -7.15 -23.20 -8.65
C LYS A 20 -7.13 -21.71 -9.00
N ARG A 21 -5.97 -21.04 -8.86
CA ARG A 21 -5.79 -19.59 -9.00
C ARG A 21 -6.71 -18.78 -8.07
N ASP A 22 -7.04 -19.38 -6.94
CA ASP A 22 -7.94 -18.80 -5.94
C ASP A 22 -7.24 -18.84 -4.58
N VAL A 23 -7.76 -18.08 -3.62
CA VAL A 23 -7.25 -18.02 -2.25
C VAL A 23 -7.01 -19.42 -1.69
N ALA A 24 -5.84 -19.63 -1.11
CA ALA A 24 -5.50 -20.92 -0.51
C ALA A 24 -6.49 -21.28 0.61
N LYS A 25 -6.79 -22.58 0.77
CA LYS A 25 -7.68 -23.10 1.83
C LYS A 25 -7.07 -24.22 2.66
N GLY A 26 -5.89 -24.70 2.26
CA GLY A 26 -5.19 -25.80 2.90
C GLY A 26 -3.69 -25.62 2.72
N LYS A 27 -2.90 -26.33 3.54
CA LYS A 27 -1.43 -26.24 3.60
C LYS A 27 -0.87 -24.88 4.04
N ILE A 28 -1.74 -23.92 4.40
CA ILE A 28 -1.36 -22.56 4.80
C ILE A 28 -0.51 -22.60 6.09
N LYS A 29 -0.92 -23.42 7.07
CA LYS A 29 -0.23 -23.51 8.35
C LYS A 29 1.19 -24.06 8.17
N GLU A 30 1.32 -25.13 7.39
CA GLU A 30 2.58 -25.78 7.06
C GLU A 30 3.50 -24.85 6.25
N PHE A 31 2.92 -24.14 5.27
CA PHE A 31 3.62 -23.09 4.53
C PHE A 31 4.17 -21.98 5.44
N PHE A 32 3.35 -21.42 6.32
CA PHE A 32 3.81 -20.38 7.26
C PHE A 32 4.88 -20.87 8.23
N THR A 33 4.79 -22.12 8.69
CA THR A 33 5.84 -22.72 9.52
C THR A 33 7.17 -22.80 8.75
N SER A 34 7.13 -23.27 7.51
CA SER A 34 8.32 -23.35 6.66
C SER A 34 8.93 -21.97 6.35
N CYS A 35 8.09 -20.97 6.09
CA CYS A 35 8.55 -19.59 5.93
C CYS A 35 9.29 -19.07 7.17
N ARG A 36 8.74 -19.27 8.38
CA ARG A 36 9.39 -18.84 9.63
C ARG A 36 10.73 -19.56 9.88
N GLU A 37 10.79 -20.86 9.59
CA GLU A 37 12.00 -21.67 9.77
C GLU A 37 13.13 -21.25 8.81
N GLN A 38 12.78 -20.85 7.58
CA GLN A 38 13.77 -20.59 6.53
C GLN A 38 14.15 -19.12 6.36
N LEU A 39 13.24 -18.19 6.67
CA LEU A 39 13.39 -16.76 6.33
C LEU A 39 13.39 -15.84 7.55
N SER A 40 13.41 -16.39 8.76
CA SER A 40 13.42 -15.70 10.07
C SER A 40 12.09 -15.05 10.48
N ASP A 41 12.10 -14.33 11.61
CA ASP A 41 10.94 -13.65 12.22
C ASP A 41 10.40 -12.46 11.41
N ASP A 42 11.08 -12.06 10.33
CA ASP A 42 10.66 -10.97 9.43
C ASP A 42 9.42 -11.32 8.57
N ILE A 43 8.83 -12.52 8.78
CA ILE A 43 7.58 -12.98 8.16
C ILE A 43 6.48 -13.11 9.21
N GLN A 44 5.41 -12.34 9.03
CA GLN A 44 4.26 -12.36 9.93
C GLN A 44 3.00 -12.85 9.19
N PRO A 45 2.22 -13.77 9.81
CA PRO A 45 0.88 -14.10 9.33
C PRO A 45 -0.09 -12.95 9.62
N GLU A 46 -0.88 -12.56 8.60
CA GLU A 46 -1.76 -11.39 8.68
C GLU A 46 -3.19 -11.73 9.20
N MET A 47 -4.04 -10.71 9.36
CA MET A 47 -5.38 -10.79 9.98
C MET A 47 -6.32 -11.84 9.36
N LEU A 48 -6.21 -12.13 8.07
CA LEU A 48 -7.02 -13.14 7.38
C LEU A 48 -6.13 -14.23 6.75
N GLU A 49 -6.56 -15.49 6.87
CA GLU A 49 -5.99 -16.59 6.09
C GLU A 49 -6.53 -16.45 4.66
N PRO A 50 -5.77 -15.96 3.65
CA PRO A 50 -4.43 -16.42 3.32
C PRO A 50 -3.49 -15.27 2.91
N GLN A 51 -3.08 -14.43 3.87
CA GLN A 51 -2.19 -13.29 3.60
C GLN A 51 -0.88 -13.41 4.37
N ILE A 52 0.22 -13.10 3.68
CA ILE A 52 1.57 -13.08 4.25
C ILE A 52 2.14 -11.67 4.14
N GLU A 53 2.71 -11.17 5.25
CA GLU A 53 3.44 -9.91 5.29
C GLU A 53 4.94 -10.19 5.34
N ILE A 54 5.71 -9.42 4.58
CA ILE A 54 7.17 -9.34 4.71
C ILE A 54 7.55 -7.91 5.03
N ALA A 55 8.61 -7.72 5.81
CA ALA A 55 9.14 -6.41 6.13
C ALA A 55 10.65 -6.36 5.88
N THR A 56 11.14 -5.30 5.24
CA THR A 56 12.57 -5.04 5.14
C THR A 56 13.13 -4.53 6.47
N LYS A 57 14.42 -4.70 6.69
CA LYS A 57 15.10 -4.02 7.81
C LYS A 57 15.18 -2.51 7.56
N PRO A 58 15.29 -1.66 8.59
CA PRO A 58 15.53 -0.23 8.39
C PRO A 58 16.86 0.02 7.68
N MET A 59 16.83 0.82 6.62
CA MET A 59 18.01 1.08 5.76
C MET A 59 18.01 2.51 5.20
N VAL A 60 19.08 2.85 4.48
CA VAL A 60 19.26 4.17 3.84
C VAL A 60 19.45 4.10 2.33
N ASP A 61 19.72 2.91 1.78
CA ASP A 61 20.01 2.71 0.36
C ASP A 61 18.87 1.91 -0.31
N PHE A 62 18.36 2.42 -1.43
CA PHE A 62 17.32 1.72 -2.19
C PHE A 62 17.85 0.53 -2.99
N ALA A 63 19.15 0.48 -3.32
CA ALA A 63 19.73 -0.71 -3.94
C ALA A 63 19.65 -1.91 -2.97
N GLU A 64 19.92 -1.67 -1.69
CA GLU A 64 19.73 -2.65 -0.62
C GLU A 64 18.25 -3.02 -0.48
N ALA A 65 17.33 -2.03 -0.46
CA ALA A 65 15.89 -2.27 -0.35
C ALA A 65 15.37 -3.17 -1.46
N ARG A 66 15.76 -2.86 -2.71
CA ARG A 66 15.39 -3.64 -3.89
C ARG A 66 15.91 -5.06 -3.80
N SER A 67 17.16 -5.25 -3.39
CA SER A 67 17.75 -6.58 -3.22
C SER A 67 17.04 -7.39 -2.13
N GLN A 68 16.74 -6.78 -0.98
CA GLN A 68 16.02 -7.44 0.11
C GLN A 68 14.60 -7.85 -0.34
N LEU A 69 13.83 -6.93 -0.95
CA LEU A 69 12.47 -7.22 -1.43
C LEU A 69 12.46 -8.33 -2.48
N MET A 70 13.33 -8.27 -3.48
CA MET A 70 13.45 -9.31 -4.50
C MET A 70 13.82 -10.67 -3.90
N GLY A 71 14.77 -10.68 -2.96
CA GLY A 71 15.19 -11.88 -2.25
C GLY A 71 14.04 -12.50 -1.45
N MET A 72 13.33 -11.70 -0.66
CA MET A 72 12.19 -12.16 0.13
C MET A 72 11.04 -12.66 -0.75
N ARG A 73 10.64 -11.91 -1.78
CA ARG A 73 9.60 -12.34 -2.76
C ARG A 73 9.96 -13.66 -3.42
N SER A 74 11.20 -13.81 -3.89
CA SER A 74 11.68 -15.03 -4.54
C SER A 74 11.69 -16.22 -3.59
N SER A 75 12.17 -16.03 -2.36
CA SER A 75 12.25 -17.08 -1.35
C SER A 75 10.88 -17.53 -0.88
N VAL A 76 9.98 -16.59 -0.55
CA VAL A 76 8.59 -16.92 -0.17
C VAL A 76 7.88 -17.62 -1.34
N GLY A 77 8.09 -17.15 -2.57
CA GLY A 77 7.58 -17.80 -3.78
C GLY A 77 8.10 -19.22 -3.97
N ALA A 78 9.39 -19.46 -3.70
CA ALA A 78 9.99 -20.80 -3.77
C ALA A 78 9.37 -21.75 -2.73
N ILE A 79 9.26 -21.31 -1.48
CA ILE A 79 8.62 -22.09 -0.42
C ILE A 79 7.16 -22.36 -0.79
N ALA A 80 6.42 -21.38 -1.30
CA ALA A 80 5.03 -21.55 -1.70
C ALA A 80 4.86 -22.68 -2.74
N ARG A 81 5.77 -22.76 -3.71
CA ARG A 81 5.75 -23.82 -4.75
C ARG A 81 5.85 -25.23 -4.17
N ASP A 82 6.65 -25.45 -3.13
CA ASP A 82 6.79 -26.75 -2.47
C ASP A 82 5.45 -27.27 -1.89
N TYR A 83 4.54 -26.34 -1.55
CA TYR A 83 3.21 -26.66 -1.06
C TYR A 83 2.11 -26.66 -2.14
N ASN A 84 2.47 -26.47 -3.42
CA ASN A 84 1.54 -26.18 -4.54
C ASN A 84 0.73 -24.88 -4.33
N LEU A 85 1.37 -23.90 -3.70
CA LEU A 85 0.85 -22.56 -3.52
C LEU A 85 1.63 -21.57 -4.41
N SER A 86 1.11 -20.36 -4.53
CA SER A 86 1.81 -19.20 -5.11
C SER A 86 1.49 -17.95 -4.31
N ILE A 87 2.31 -16.91 -4.42
CA ILE A 87 2.02 -15.60 -3.83
C ILE A 87 1.73 -14.58 -4.93
N MET A 88 0.93 -13.56 -4.62
CA MET A 88 0.75 -12.42 -5.52
C MET A 88 0.58 -11.09 -4.78
N ALA A 89 1.21 -10.04 -5.30
CA ALA A 89 1.06 -8.66 -4.86
C ALA A 89 -0.01 -7.93 -5.70
N SER A 90 -1.07 -7.50 -5.02
CA SER A 90 -2.21 -6.78 -5.60
C SER A 90 -3.07 -6.21 -4.47
N GLY A 91 -3.71 -5.05 -4.64
CA GLY A 91 -4.56 -4.44 -3.62
C GLY A 91 -5.75 -5.33 -3.21
N THR A 92 -6.28 -6.08 -4.17
CA THR A 92 -7.37 -7.05 -4.02
C THR A 92 -7.06 -8.32 -4.79
N HIS A 93 -7.62 -9.45 -4.36
CA HIS A 93 -7.52 -10.69 -5.10
C HIS A 93 -8.59 -10.73 -6.23
N PRO A 94 -8.22 -10.96 -7.51
CA PRO A 94 -9.18 -10.90 -8.62
C PRO A 94 -10.36 -11.89 -8.52
N LEU A 95 -10.09 -13.14 -8.11
CA LEU A 95 -11.11 -14.20 -7.98
C LEU A 95 -11.72 -14.37 -6.59
N ALA A 96 -11.10 -13.85 -5.52
CA ALA A 96 -11.52 -14.18 -4.16
C ALA A 96 -12.92 -13.67 -3.87
N VAL A 97 -13.70 -14.49 -3.16
CA VAL A 97 -14.99 -14.11 -2.60
C VAL A 97 -14.84 -14.10 -1.09
N TRP A 98 -14.85 -12.91 -0.49
CA TRP A 98 -14.54 -12.72 0.94
C TRP A 98 -15.40 -13.60 1.86
N SER A 99 -16.67 -13.83 1.52
CA SER A 99 -17.58 -14.69 2.32
C SER A 99 -17.17 -16.17 2.36
N ARG A 100 -16.20 -16.57 1.53
CA ARG A 100 -15.63 -17.92 1.47
C ARG A 100 -14.21 -18.00 2.05
N VAL A 101 -13.68 -16.88 2.54
CA VAL A 101 -12.36 -16.76 3.18
C VAL A 101 -12.51 -16.99 4.68
N ARG A 102 -11.57 -17.71 5.30
CA ARG A 102 -11.59 -17.97 6.74
C ARG A 102 -10.79 -16.89 7.46
N ALA A 103 -11.30 -16.41 8.60
CA ALA A 103 -10.54 -15.51 9.46
C ALA A 103 -9.37 -16.26 10.13
N SER A 104 -8.27 -15.54 10.38
CA SER A 104 -7.12 -16.08 11.12
C SER A 104 -7.50 -16.46 12.55
N ALA A 105 -7.02 -17.60 13.02
CA ALA A 105 -7.34 -18.11 14.36
C ALA A 105 -6.59 -17.41 15.52
N GLN A 106 -5.81 -16.34 15.27
CA GLN A 106 -5.03 -15.70 16.33
C GLN A 106 -5.92 -14.92 17.33
N PRO A 107 -5.65 -15.00 18.64
CA PRO A 107 -6.48 -14.38 19.67
C PRO A 107 -6.72 -12.87 19.52
N ARG A 108 -5.70 -12.11 19.07
CA ARG A 108 -5.81 -10.65 18.84
C ARG A 108 -6.86 -10.32 17.78
N TYR A 109 -6.88 -11.09 16.69
CA TYR A 109 -7.85 -10.91 15.61
C TYR A 109 -9.25 -11.35 16.03
N GLY A 110 -9.40 -12.27 17.00
CA GLY A 110 -10.70 -12.65 17.55
C GLY A 110 -11.49 -11.46 18.13
N LYS A 111 -10.83 -10.56 18.87
CA LYS A 111 -11.47 -9.34 19.40
C LYS A 111 -11.82 -8.34 18.30
N VAL A 112 -10.88 -8.09 17.38
CA VAL A 112 -11.09 -7.18 16.24
C VAL A 112 -12.25 -7.67 15.35
N MET A 113 -12.32 -8.96 15.06
CA MET A 113 -13.39 -9.58 14.29
C MET A 113 -14.73 -9.57 15.03
N HIS A 114 -14.72 -9.75 16.36
CA HIS A 114 -15.91 -9.55 17.18
C HIS A 114 -16.40 -8.09 17.13
N ASP A 115 -15.52 -7.11 17.13
CA ASP A 115 -15.93 -5.70 17.15
C ASP A 115 -16.35 -5.20 15.75
N LEU A 116 -15.68 -5.67 14.68
CA LEU A 116 -15.93 -5.24 13.30
C LEU A 116 -16.96 -6.10 12.56
N GLN A 117 -17.26 -7.30 13.05
CA GLN A 117 -18.28 -8.20 12.49
C GLN A 117 -18.07 -8.44 10.98
N MET A 118 -19.10 -8.24 10.17
CA MET A 118 -19.04 -8.42 8.71
C MET A 118 -17.94 -7.58 8.05
N LEU A 119 -17.68 -6.38 8.56
CA LEU A 119 -16.69 -5.47 7.99
C LEU A 119 -15.28 -6.06 8.13
N GLY A 120 -14.97 -6.65 9.29
CA GLY A 120 -13.71 -7.37 9.50
C GLY A 120 -13.54 -8.53 8.52
N SER A 121 -14.61 -9.28 8.24
CA SER A 121 -14.59 -10.42 7.31
C SER A 121 -14.36 -10.03 5.84
N ARG A 122 -14.56 -8.74 5.50
CA ARG A 122 -14.37 -8.21 4.13
C ARG A 122 -12.96 -7.71 3.86
N THR A 123 -12.06 -7.71 4.85
CA THR A 123 -10.70 -7.13 4.76
C THR A 123 -9.69 -8.02 4.03
N VAL A 124 -10.09 -8.71 2.96
CA VAL A 124 -9.20 -9.52 2.09
C VAL A 124 -8.44 -8.57 1.16
N LEU A 125 -7.55 -7.76 1.73
CA LEU A 125 -6.95 -6.58 1.14
C LEU A 125 -5.45 -6.55 1.44
N CYS A 126 -4.61 -6.30 0.44
CA CYS A 126 -3.15 -6.23 0.61
C CYS A 126 -2.62 -4.82 0.31
N GLY A 127 -1.89 -4.24 1.25
CA GLY A 127 -1.19 -2.97 1.11
C GLY A 127 0.30 -3.10 0.89
N MET A 128 0.91 -1.96 0.60
CA MET A 128 2.34 -1.73 0.82
C MET A 128 2.47 -0.52 1.77
N HIS A 129 3.30 -0.67 2.80
CA HIS A 129 3.57 0.39 3.76
C HIS A 129 5.02 0.83 3.69
N VAL A 130 5.26 2.13 3.89
CA VAL A 130 6.62 2.68 3.96
C VAL A 130 6.77 3.45 5.25
N HIS A 131 7.71 3.03 6.07
CA HIS A 131 8.14 3.74 7.26
C HIS A 131 9.28 4.67 6.90
N VAL A 132 9.20 5.95 7.27
CA VAL A 132 10.35 6.88 7.20
C VAL A 132 10.58 7.47 8.58
N GLU A 133 11.82 7.39 9.05
CA GLU A 133 12.25 7.90 10.35
C GLU A 133 11.99 9.41 10.46
N VAL A 134 11.30 9.79 11.53
CA VAL A 134 11.08 11.17 11.96
C VAL A 134 11.01 11.09 13.48
N PRO A 135 12.11 11.30 14.24
CA PRO A 135 12.17 10.91 15.65
C PRO A 135 11.22 11.66 16.58
N ASP A 136 10.98 12.94 16.31
CA ASP A 136 10.10 13.78 17.11
C ASP A 136 8.62 13.55 16.76
N LEU A 137 7.77 13.40 17.79
CA LEU A 137 6.32 13.18 17.57
C LEU A 137 5.62 14.42 17.02
N GLY A 138 6.02 15.62 17.47
CA GLY A 138 5.49 16.88 16.94
C GLY A 138 5.75 17.01 15.46
N ALA A 139 6.98 16.74 15.03
CA ALA A 139 7.35 16.70 13.61
C ALA A 139 6.56 15.63 12.84
N ARG A 140 6.37 14.43 13.39
CA ARG A 140 5.52 13.40 12.75
C ARG A 140 4.09 13.86 12.53
N VAL A 141 3.46 14.47 13.53
CA VAL A 141 2.08 14.96 13.45
C VAL A 141 1.96 16.13 12.47
N ASP A 142 2.89 17.07 12.52
CA ASP A 142 2.92 18.21 11.60
C ASP A 142 3.12 17.76 10.14
N ILE A 143 4.09 16.89 9.87
CA ILE A 143 4.33 16.34 8.52
C ILE A 143 3.13 15.51 8.06
N MET A 144 2.49 14.73 8.94
CA MET A 144 1.28 13.97 8.63
C MET A 144 0.16 14.87 8.10
N ASN A 145 -0.03 16.06 8.66
CA ASN A 145 -1.00 17.03 8.14
C ASN A 145 -0.57 17.57 6.77
N ARG A 146 0.69 18.01 6.65
CA ARG A 146 1.19 18.74 5.47
C ARG A 146 1.45 17.86 4.25
N ILE A 147 1.58 16.54 4.43
CA ILE A 147 1.81 15.60 3.34
C ILE A 147 0.52 15.12 2.65
N GLN A 148 -0.66 15.35 3.25
CA GLN A 148 -1.95 14.87 2.71
C GLN A 148 -2.19 15.21 1.23
N PRO A 149 -1.82 16.40 0.71
CA PRO A 149 -1.99 16.73 -0.72
C PRO A 149 -1.23 15.80 -1.68
N TYR A 150 -0.19 15.11 -1.23
CA TYR A 150 0.63 14.23 -2.07
C TYR A 150 0.17 12.76 -2.02
N LEU A 151 -0.63 12.37 -1.02
CA LEU A 151 -1.08 10.98 -0.86
C LEU A 151 -1.92 10.45 -2.03
N PRO A 152 -2.83 11.24 -2.64
CA PRO A 152 -3.55 10.82 -3.84
C PRO A 152 -2.65 10.43 -5.01
N LEU A 153 -1.50 11.10 -5.17
CA LEU A 153 -0.53 10.78 -6.22
C LEU A 153 0.10 9.41 -5.98
N LEU A 154 0.56 9.14 -4.76
CA LEU A 154 1.14 7.84 -4.39
C LEU A 154 0.11 6.70 -4.54
N LEU A 155 -1.17 6.98 -4.24
CA LEU A 155 -2.27 6.06 -4.48
C LEU A 155 -2.48 5.79 -5.98
N ALA A 156 -2.52 6.84 -6.80
CA ALA A 156 -2.70 6.70 -8.25
C ALA A 156 -1.61 5.83 -8.89
N LEU A 157 -0.35 6.03 -8.47
CA LEU A 157 0.80 5.26 -8.95
C LEU A 157 0.76 3.78 -8.53
N SER A 158 0.22 3.46 -7.34
CA SER A 158 0.18 2.09 -6.81
C SER A 158 -1.01 1.26 -7.26
N THR A 159 -2.03 1.86 -7.89
CA THR A 159 -3.30 1.17 -8.19
C THR A 159 -3.13 -0.24 -8.78
N SER A 160 -3.64 -1.24 -8.07
CA SER A 160 -3.52 -2.64 -8.47
C SER A 160 -4.76 -3.47 -8.16
N SER A 161 -5.90 -2.84 -7.90
CA SER A 161 -7.12 -3.52 -7.44
C SER A 161 -8.38 -3.24 -8.28
N PRO A 162 -8.41 -3.54 -9.59
CA PRO A 162 -9.56 -3.27 -10.44
C PRO A 162 -10.70 -4.30 -10.34
N PHE A 163 -10.46 -5.40 -9.62
CA PHE A 163 -11.40 -6.50 -9.45
C PHE A 163 -11.76 -6.73 -7.97
N TRP A 164 -13.01 -7.07 -7.70
CA TRP A 164 -13.48 -7.47 -6.38
C TRP A 164 -14.58 -8.52 -6.53
N GLN A 165 -14.51 -9.60 -5.76
CA GLN A 165 -15.49 -10.70 -5.81
C GLN A 165 -15.70 -11.25 -7.24
N ALA A 166 -14.62 -11.42 -8.00
CA ALA A 166 -14.63 -11.88 -9.38
C ALA A 166 -15.37 -10.96 -10.37
N GLN A 167 -15.48 -9.66 -10.06
CA GLN A 167 -16.12 -8.67 -10.92
C GLN A 167 -15.25 -7.43 -11.12
N ARG A 168 -15.33 -6.80 -12.30
CA ARG A 168 -14.75 -5.47 -12.52
C ARG A 168 -15.50 -4.46 -11.65
N THR A 169 -14.76 -3.67 -10.87
CA THR A 169 -15.35 -2.69 -9.95
C THR A 169 -15.65 -1.35 -10.62
N GLY A 170 -14.98 -1.07 -11.74
CA GLY A 170 -14.94 0.25 -12.35
C GLY A 170 -13.91 1.20 -11.72
N LEU A 171 -13.21 0.79 -10.66
CA LEU A 171 -12.08 1.49 -10.05
C LEU A 171 -10.77 0.85 -10.51
N LEU A 172 -9.66 1.57 -10.42
CA LEU A 172 -8.30 1.04 -10.57
C LEU A 172 -7.69 0.66 -9.19
N GLY A 173 -8.05 1.41 -8.14
CA GLY A 173 -7.69 1.12 -6.75
C GLY A 173 -8.95 0.90 -5.89
N TYR A 174 -9.47 -0.34 -5.82
CA TYR A 174 -10.64 -0.67 -5.00
C TYR A 174 -10.30 -0.94 -3.52
N ARG A 175 -9.04 -1.26 -3.18
CA ARG A 175 -8.62 -1.62 -1.81
C ARG A 175 -9.13 -0.62 -0.76
N LEU A 176 -8.85 0.66 -0.96
CA LEU A 176 -9.25 1.71 -0.02
C LEU A 176 -10.76 1.97 -0.03
N ALA A 177 -11.45 1.74 -1.16
CA ALA A 177 -12.91 1.84 -1.22
C ALA A 177 -13.57 0.75 -0.34
N ALA A 178 -13.06 -0.48 -0.37
CA ALA A 178 -13.48 -1.54 0.54
C ALA A 178 -13.10 -1.23 2.00
N TYR A 179 -11.92 -0.64 2.22
CA TYR A 179 -11.42 -0.31 3.56
C TYR A 179 -12.20 0.81 4.25
N ARG A 180 -12.77 1.76 3.48
CA ARG A 180 -13.56 2.90 3.99
C ARG A 180 -14.82 2.51 4.76
N GLU A 181 -15.31 1.27 4.67
CA GLU A 181 -16.42 0.80 5.50
C GLU A 181 -16.03 0.66 6.99
N LEU A 182 -14.73 0.54 7.29
CA LEU A 182 -14.21 0.43 8.67
C LEU A 182 -14.13 1.79 9.38
N PRO A 183 -14.33 1.83 10.71
CA PRO A 183 -14.17 3.07 11.47
C PRO A 183 -12.71 3.53 11.49
N ARG A 184 -12.47 4.85 11.58
CA ARG A 184 -11.12 5.44 11.69
C ARG A 184 -10.19 5.08 10.52
N THR A 185 -10.73 5.08 9.32
CA THR A 185 -10.01 4.89 8.05
C THR A 185 -10.00 6.17 7.22
N GLY A 186 -9.28 6.15 6.09
CA GLY A 186 -9.16 7.31 5.19
C GLY A 186 -8.05 8.26 5.60
N LEU A 187 -8.17 9.53 5.21
CA LEU A 187 -7.21 10.56 5.61
C LEU A 187 -7.28 10.84 7.11
N PRO A 188 -6.14 11.04 7.79
CA PRO A 188 -6.16 11.50 9.17
C PRO A 188 -6.86 12.85 9.28
N ASP A 189 -7.52 13.09 10.41
CA ASP A 189 -7.96 14.44 10.75
C ASP A 189 -6.75 15.36 10.96
N LEU A 190 -6.99 16.68 10.98
CA LEU A 190 -5.95 17.67 11.18
C LEU A 190 -5.78 17.93 12.68
N PHE A 191 -4.56 17.76 13.17
CA PHE A 191 -4.20 18.02 14.57
C PHE A 191 -3.35 19.28 14.68
N GLU A 192 -3.63 20.13 15.66
CA GLU A 192 -2.87 21.38 15.86
C GLU A 192 -1.40 21.11 16.20
N ASP A 193 -1.16 20.12 17.06
CA ASP A 193 0.16 19.71 17.51
C ASP A 193 0.15 18.27 18.05
N ALA A 194 1.28 17.82 18.60
CA ALA A 194 1.39 16.50 19.22
C ALA A 194 0.49 16.33 20.45
N ALA A 195 0.19 17.39 21.21
CA ALA A 195 -0.67 17.30 22.39
C ALA A 195 -2.13 17.13 22.00
N ASP A 196 -2.58 17.77 20.91
CA ASP A 196 -3.89 17.54 20.29
C ASP A 196 -4.04 16.11 19.78
N TYR A 197 -3.06 15.63 19.01
CA TYR A 197 -3.03 14.23 18.58
C TYR A 197 -3.07 13.25 19.76
N GLN A 198 -2.25 13.48 20.79
CA GLN A 198 -2.21 12.60 21.95
C GLN A 198 -3.53 12.63 22.73
N ARG A 199 -4.15 13.80 22.88
CA ARG A 199 -5.49 13.93 23.49
C ARG A 199 -6.52 13.07 22.77
N TYR A 200 -6.53 13.05 21.44
CA TYR A 200 -7.43 12.19 20.65
C TYR A 200 -7.21 10.70 20.98
N ILE A 201 -5.97 10.22 20.94
CA ILE A 201 -5.64 8.82 21.23
C ILE A 201 -6.00 8.47 22.68
N ASP A 202 -5.56 9.27 23.65
CA ASP A 202 -5.78 9.03 25.08
C ASP A 202 -7.27 9.00 25.42
N THR A 203 -8.06 9.88 24.79
CA THR A 203 -9.53 9.91 24.99
C THR A 203 -10.16 8.59 24.53
N LEU A 204 -9.80 8.09 23.34
CA LEU A 204 -10.34 6.83 22.82
C LEU A 204 -9.89 5.62 23.64
N VAL A 205 -8.65 5.62 24.13
CA VAL A 205 -8.11 4.55 24.98
C VAL A 205 -8.76 4.57 26.36
N ALA A 206 -8.87 5.73 27.01
CA ALA A 206 -9.51 5.88 28.31
C ALA A 206 -10.99 5.48 28.28
N ALA A 207 -11.68 5.80 27.18
CA ALA A 207 -13.06 5.37 26.93
C ALA A 207 -13.18 3.88 26.54
N ARG A 208 -12.04 3.16 26.41
CA ARG A 208 -11.96 1.75 25.96
C ARG A 208 -12.56 1.51 24.57
N ALA A 209 -12.64 2.55 23.74
CA ALA A 209 -13.08 2.45 22.36
C ALA A 209 -12.02 1.78 21.46
N ILE A 210 -10.74 1.94 21.82
CA ILE A 210 -9.60 1.25 21.22
C ILE A 210 -8.60 0.85 22.31
N GLU A 211 -7.72 -0.11 22.01
CA GLU A 211 -6.67 -0.53 22.94
C GLU A 211 -5.46 0.42 22.91
N ASN A 212 -5.10 0.89 21.72
CA ASN A 212 -4.01 1.82 21.44
C ASN A 212 -4.15 2.36 20.01
N SER A 213 -3.21 3.21 19.58
CA SER A 213 -3.23 3.84 18.25
C SER A 213 -3.13 2.87 17.06
N SER A 214 -2.78 1.58 17.26
CA SER A 214 -2.78 0.60 16.16
C SER A 214 -4.17 0.30 15.59
N TYR A 215 -5.25 0.68 16.30
CA TYR A 215 -6.66 0.59 15.86
C TYR A 215 -7.12 1.85 15.09
N VAL A 216 -6.20 2.77 14.80
CA VAL A 216 -6.39 3.88 13.88
C VAL A 216 -5.75 3.49 12.55
N TRP A 217 -6.58 3.33 11.52
CA TRP A 217 -6.22 2.74 10.24
C TRP A 217 -6.26 3.78 9.11
N TRP A 218 -5.74 4.97 9.40
CA TRP A 218 -5.56 6.02 8.41
C TRP A 218 -4.54 5.60 7.33
N VAL A 219 -4.64 6.25 6.17
CA VAL A 219 -3.75 6.03 5.03
C VAL A 219 -2.33 6.58 5.25
N ILE A 220 -2.11 7.29 6.35
CA ILE A 220 -0.80 7.65 6.90
C ILE A 220 -0.94 7.84 8.42
N ARG A 221 0.07 7.48 9.21
CA ARG A 221 0.03 7.67 10.68
C ARG A 221 1.42 7.73 11.32
N PRO A 222 1.57 8.37 12.51
CA PRO A 222 2.73 8.15 13.36
C PRO A 222 2.73 6.68 13.83
N SER A 223 3.84 5.97 13.61
CA SER A 223 3.94 4.59 14.07
C SER A 223 3.98 4.52 15.60
N LEU A 224 3.25 3.55 16.16
CA LEU A 224 3.26 3.26 17.60
C LEU A 224 4.57 2.61 18.05
N LYS A 225 5.13 1.73 17.22
CA LYS A 225 6.28 0.89 17.56
C LYS A 225 7.62 1.52 17.19
N HIS A 226 7.62 2.35 16.14
CA HIS A 226 8.84 2.89 15.55
C HIS A 226 8.77 4.42 15.49
N PRO A 227 9.91 5.13 15.61
CA PRO A 227 9.96 6.58 15.52
C PRO A 227 9.85 7.07 14.06
N THR A 228 8.78 6.65 13.38
CA THR A 228 8.58 6.77 11.93
C THR A 228 7.20 7.31 11.61
N LEU A 229 7.09 8.00 10.47
CA LEU A 229 5.81 8.28 9.83
C LEU A 229 5.54 7.18 8.79
N GLU A 230 4.44 6.46 8.97
CA GLU A 230 4.09 5.26 8.22
C GLU A 230 3.07 5.58 7.12
N LEU A 231 3.49 5.49 5.86
CA LEU A 231 2.61 5.54 4.69
C LEU A 231 1.82 4.24 4.58
N ARG A 232 0.50 4.33 4.40
CA ARG A 232 -0.39 3.15 4.26
C ARG A 232 -1.38 3.24 3.09
N VAL A 233 -1.28 4.32 2.30
CA VAL A 233 -2.20 4.62 1.20
C VAL A 233 -2.06 3.64 0.03
N ALA A 234 -0.85 3.12 -0.21
CA ALA A 234 -0.54 2.37 -1.42
C ALA A 234 -1.17 0.97 -1.44
N ASP A 235 -1.71 0.58 -2.59
CA ASP A 235 -2.00 -0.83 -2.84
C ASP A 235 -0.68 -1.63 -2.86
N SER A 236 -0.76 -2.93 -2.55
CA SER A 236 0.37 -3.85 -2.78
C SER A 236 0.77 -3.81 -4.26
N CYS A 237 2.03 -3.45 -4.51
CA CYS A 237 2.55 -3.22 -5.85
C CYS A 237 3.06 -4.53 -6.46
N THR A 238 2.50 -4.92 -7.60
CA THR A 238 2.89 -6.18 -8.26
C THR A 238 4.37 -6.21 -8.61
N ARG A 239 4.94 -5.08 -9.04
CA ARG A 239 6.35 -4.95 -9.41
C ARG A 239 7.15 -4.28 -8.32
N VAL A 240 8.36 -4.79 -8.08
CA VAL A 240 9.30 -4.21 -7.11
C VAL A 240 9.67 -2.77 -7.49
N ASP A 241 9.86 -2.47 -8.78
CA ASP A 241 10.21 -1.12 -9.22
C ASP A 241 9.12 -0.08 -8.87
N ASP A 242 7.86 -0.48 -8.87
CA ASP A 242 6.75 0.41 -8.48
C ASP A 242 6.81 0.68 -6.96
N THR A 243 7.09 -0.36 -6.15
CA THR A 243 7.33 -0.23 -4.70
C THR A 243 8.48 0.73 -4.42
N ILE A 244 9.61 0.55 -5.11
CA ILE A 244 10.81 1.36 -4.92
C ILE A 244 10.57 2.82 -5.31
N ALA A 245 9.89 3.07 -6.44
CA ALA A 245 9.55 4.42 -6.87
C ALA A 245 8.71 5.17 -5.82
N ILE A 246 7.67 4.52 -5.32
CA ILE A 246 6.74 5.12 -4.35
C ILE A 246 7.44 5.36 -3.00
N ALA A 247 8.25 4.40 -2.54
CA ALA A 247 9.02 4.55 -1.32
C ALA A 247 10.07 5.68 -1.42
N ALA A 248 10.74 5.82 -2.56
CA ALA A 248 11.70 6.90 -2.82
C ALA A 248 11.02 8.28 -2.80
N ILE A 249 9.92 8.45 -3.54
CA ILE A 249 9.16 9.70 -3.54
C ILE A 249 8.67 10.03 -2.13
N TYR A 250 8.12 9.05 -1.40
CA TYR A 250 7.65 9.27 -0.03
C TYR A 250 8.77 9.70 0.92
N ARG A 251 9.94 9.04 0.86
CA ARG A 251 11.12 9.40 1.67
C ARG A 251 11.60 10.82 1.38
N CYS A 252 11.67 11.20 0.10
CA CYS A 252 12.01 12.56 -0.30
C CYS A 252 10.97 13.59 0.15
N LEU A 253 9.67 13.30 0.05
CA LEU A 253 8.59 14.18 0.54
C LEU A 253 8.68 14.39 2.04
N VAL A 254 8.93 13.34 2.83
CA VAL A 254 9.11 13.44 4.28
C VAL A 254 10.34 14.30 4.61
N ARG A 255 11.45 14.13 3.89
CA ARG A 255 12.64 14.98 4.04
C ARG A 255 12.33 16.43 3.72
N ARG A 256 11.75 16.70 2.55
CA ARG A 256 11.40 18.06 2.12
C ARG A 256 10.51 18.77 3.12
N LEU A 257 9.45 18.10 3.59
CA LEU A 257 8.53 18.66 4.58
C LEU A 257 9.20 18.84 5.95
N SER A 258 10.19 18.02 6.30
CA SER A 258 10.99 18.21 7.52
C SER A 258 11.90 19.44 7.44
N LEU A 259 12.35 19.82 6.24
CA LEU A 259 13.24 20.96 6.02
C LEU A 259 12.47 22.27 5.79
N ASP A 260 11.37 22.21 5.04
CA ASP A 260 10.49 23.35 4.79
C ASP A 260 9.18 23.19 5.58
N THR A 261 9.14 23.82 6.75
CA THR A 261 7.96 23.82 7.63
C THR A 261 6.80 24.67 7.11
N LYS A 262 7.03 25.50 6.08
CA LYS A 262 5.98 26.35 5.48
C LYS A 262 5.27 25.65 4.34
N LEU A 263 5.91 24.68 3.70
CA LEU A 263 5.30 23.91 2.61
C LEU A 263 4.04 23.20 3.11
N ASN A 264 2.90 23.50 2.47
CA ASN A 264 1.55 23.05 2.84
C ASN A 264 1.13 23.34 4.29
N ALA A 265 1.77 24.29 4.97
CA ALA A 265 1.36 24.70 6.32
C ALA A 265 -0.06 25.28 6.33
N GLY A 266 -0.75 25.16 7.48
CA GLY A 266 -2.09 25.71 7.65
C GLY A 266 -3.19 25.01 6.85
N GLN A 267 -3.06 23.69 6.64
CA GLN A 267 -4.15 22.88 6.07
C GLN A 267 -5.45 23.13 6.84
N THR A 268 -6.55 23.21 6.11
CA THR A 268 -7.89 23.41 6.68
C THR A 268 -8.77 22.19 6.47
N GLY A 269 -9.94 22.16 7.12
CA GLY A 269 -10.95 21.14 6.83
C GLY A 269 -11.35 21.09 5.36
N ALA A 270 -11.33 22.22 4.64
CA ALA A 270 -11.59 22.27 3.21
C ALA A 270 -10.44 21.62 2.40
N SER A 271 -9.19 21.94 2.74
CA SER A 271 -8.01 21.32 2.11
C SER A 271 -8.02 19.80 2.29
N ARG A 272 -8.34 19.32 3.51
CA ARG A 272 -8.51 17.88 3.77
C ARG A 272 -9.63 17.26 2.94
N ALA A 273 -10.78 17.91 2.83
CA ALA A 273 -11.91 17.40 2.03
C ALA A 273 -11.56 17.31 0.54
N ILE A 274 -10.80 18.27 0.01
CA ILE A 274 -10.28 18.24 -1.36
C ILE A 274 -9.29 17.08 -1.54
N ASN A 275 -8.41 16.85 -0.56
CA ASN A 275 -7.50 15.70 -0.59
C ASN A 275 -8.27 14.36 -0.57
N ASP A 276 -9.38 14.27 0.15
CA ASP A 276 -10.22 13.06 0.18
C ASP A 276 -10.96 12.81 -1.16
N GLU A 277 -11.41 13.89 -1.82
CA GLU A 277 -11.92 13.83 -3.20
C GLU A 277 -10.81 13.37 -4.16
N ASN A 278 -9.59 13.87 -4.01
CA ASN A 278 -8.47 13.44 -4.82
C ASN A 278 -8.11 11.96 -4.58
N CYS A 279 -8.22 11.45 -3.36
CA CYS A 279 -8.13 10.01 -3.08
C CYS A 279 -9.20 9.23 -3.84
N TRP A 280 -10.45 9.71 -3.89
CA TRP A 280 -11.50 9.09 -4.71
C TRP A 280 -11.15 9.07 -6.19
N ARG A 281 -10.66 10.20 -6.72
CA ARG A 281 -10.25 10.31 -8.12
C ARG A 281 -9.07 9.40 -8.46
N ALA A 282 -8.10 9.27 -7.55
CA ALA A 282 -6.99 8.33 -7.67
C ALA A 282 -7.47 6.88 -7.70
N MET A 283 -8.39 6.49 -6.82
CA MET A 283 -9.00 5.15 -6.85
C MET A 283 -9.75 4.87 -8.15
N ARG A 284 -10.51 5.86 -8.66
CA ARG A 284 -11.37 5.67 -9.84
C ARG A 284 -10.61 5.70 -11.16
N TYR A 285 -9.65 6.61 -11.30
CA TYR A 285 -9.01 6.94 -12.59
C TYR A 285 -7.50 6.67 -12.59
N GLY A 286 -6.88 6.42 -11.43
CA GLY A 286 -5.45 6.17 -11.30
C GLY A 286 -4.62 7.27 -11.97
N ILE A 287 -3.56 6.86 -12.67
CA ILE A 287 -2.66 7.75 -13.42
C ILE A 287 -3.32 8.45 -14.62
N HIS A 288 -4.50 8.00 -15.06
CA HIS A 288 -5.23 8.58 -16.20
C HIS A 288 -6.16 9.72 -15.78
N GLY A 289 -6.27 9.95 -14.47
CA GLY A 289 -7.11 10.98 -13.90
C GLY A 289 -6.45 12.37 -13.85
N SER A 290 -7.18 13.27 -13.21
CA SER A 290 -6.71 14.57 -12.76
C SER A 290 -7.14 14.78 -11.32
N PHE A 291 -6.48 15.65 -10.58
CA PHE A 291 -6.85 16.02 -9.21
C PHE A 291 -7.30 17.48 -9.15
N VAL A 292 -8.15 17.78 -8.18
CA VAL A 292 -8.55 19.14 -7.85
C VAL A 292 -7.35 19.86 -7.25
N ASP A 293 -6.90 20.91 -7.91
CA ASP A 293 -5.91 21.84 -7.40
C ASP A 293 -6.64 23.01 -6.71
N GLU A 294 -6.54 23.07 -5.38
CA GLU A 294 -7.19 24.09 -4.56
C GLU A 294 -6.75 25.51 -4.95
N LYS A 295 -5.47 25.69 -5.29
CA LYS A 295 -4.89 27.01 -5.57
C LYS A 295 -5.41 27.60 -6.88
N THR A 296 -5.45 26.78 -7.93
CA THR A 296 -5.89 27.22 -9.26
C THR A 296 -7.39 27.01 -9.49
N ARG A 297 -8.07 26.27 -8.61
CA ARG A 297 -9.48 25.85 -8.74
C ARG A 297 -9.74 25.12 -10.06
N SER A 298 -8.79 24.29 -10.46
CA SER A 298 -8.82 23.55 -11.71
C SER A 298 -8.52 22.07 -11.49
N ALA A 299 -8.77 21.26 -12.53
CA ALA A 299 -8.38 19.87 -12.52
C ALA A 299 -6.99 19.74 -13.16
N LYS A 300 -6.00 19.31 -12.39
CA LYS A 300 -4.62 19.10 -12.87
C LYS A 300 -4.35 17.62 -13.16
N PRO A 301 -3.88 17.25 -14.36
CA PRO A 301 -3.56 15.86 -14.70
C PRO A 301 -2.54 15.23 -13.74
N VAL A 302 -2.69 13.94 -13.44
CA VAL A 302 -1.76 13.23 -12.53
C VAL A 302 -0.32 13.25 -13.05
N ARG A 303 -0.13 13.19 -14.37
CA ARG A 303 1.21 13.29 -14.99
C ARG A 303 1.89 14.63 -14.69
N GLU A 304 1.16 15.73 -14.83
CA GLU A 304 1.68 17.08 -14.54
C GLU A 304 2.02 17.22 -13.05
N LEU A 305 1.15 16.71 -12.17
CA LEU A 305 1.41 16.68 -10.73
C LEU A 305 2.63 15.84 -10.37
N LEU A 306 2.85 14.71 -11.05
CA LEU A 306 4.05 13.91 -10.86
C LEU A 306 5.29 14.71 -11.22
N ASP A 307 5.30 15.36 -12.38
CA ASP A 307 6.42 16.19 -12.84
C ASP A 307 6.73 17.30 -11.83
N GLU A 308 5.70 18.03 -11.36
CA GLU A 308 5.85 19.07 -10.34
C GLU A 308 6.42 18.53 -9.02
N VAL A 309 5.97 17.34 -8.58
CA VAL A 309 6.49 16.71 -7.36
C VAL A 309 7.93 16.27 -7.53
N LEU A 310 8.28 15.66 -8.67
CA LEU A 310 9.65 15.21 -8.95
C LEU A 310 10.63 16.39 -9.00
N ASP A 311 10.24 17.48 -9.66
CA ASP A 311 11.04 18.71 -9.72
C ASP A 311 11.21 19.32 -8.31
N MET A 312 10.14 19.32 -7.51
CA MET A 312 10.15 19.87 -6.15
C MET A 312 11.07 19.09 -5.19
N ILE A 313 11.22 17.78 -5.39
CA ILE A 313 12.05 16.91 -4.54
C ILE A 313 13.44 16.61 -5.14
N GLU A 314 13.82 17.21 -6.26
CA GLU A 314 15.07 16.88 -6.99
C GLU A 314 16.31 16.92 -6.09
N ASP A 315 16.46 18.01 -5.32
CA ASP A 315 17.59 18.17 -4.39
C ASP A 315 17.54 17.16 -3.23
N ASP A 316 16.34 16.77 -2.78
CA ASP A 316 16.21 15.74 -1.74
C ASP A 316 16.59 14.37 -2.28
N ALA A 317 16.25 14.06 -3.54
CA ALA A 317 16.63 12.82 -4.19
C ALA A 317 18.14 12.72 -4.39
N LYS A 318 18.81 13.82 -4.76
CA LYS A 318 20.28 13.91 -4.84
C LYS A 318 20.93 13.65 -3.49
N GLU A 319 20.46 14.34 -2.45
CA GLU A 319 21.01 14.23 -1.10
C GLU A 319 20.79 12.85 -0.49
N LEU A 320 19.65 12.20 -0.79
CA LEU A 320 19.35 10.84 -0.34
C LEU A 320 19.90 9.75 -1.26
N GLY A 321 20.53 10.11 -2.39
CA GLY A 321 21.10 9.18 -3.36
C GLY A 321 20.07 8.32 -4.09
N CYS A 322 18.85 8.81 -4.29
CA CYS A 322 17.72 8.04 -4.85
C CYS A 322 17.09 8.65 -6.13
N GLU A 323 17.87 9.43 -6.89
CA GLU A 323 17.45 10.04 -8.17
C GLU A 323 16.94 9.01 -9.18
N ARG A 324 17.61 7.85 -9.26
CA ARG A 324 17.23 6.79 -10.19
C ARG A 324 15.89 6.17 -9.82
N GLU A 325 15.64 6.02 -8.52
CA GLU A 325 14.45 5.39 -7.98
C GLU A 325 13.23 6.30 -8.09
N VAL A 326 13.37 7.60 -7.87
CA VAL A 326 12.24 8.53 -8.10
C VAL A 326 11.86 8.60 -9.58
N ASP A 327 12.84 8.48 -10.50
CA ASP A 327 12.59 8.48 -11.95
C ASP A 327 11.78 7.26 -12.42
N LEU A 328 11.80 6.15 -11.66
CA LEU A 328 10.96 4.97 -11.94
C LEU A 328 9.46 5.30 -11.98
N ALA A 329 9.01 6.35 -11.29
CA ALA A 329 7.61 6.76 -11.34
C ALA A 329 7.16 7.23 -12.73
N ARG A 330 8.08 7.76 -13.56
CA ARG A 330 7.78 8.12 -14.96
C ARG A 330 7.45 6.88 -15.77
N TRP A 331 8.11 5.75 -15.49
CA TRP A 331 7.81 4.47 -16.13
C TRP A 331 6.43 3.93 -15.76
N ILE A 332 5.98 4.11 -14.52
CA ILE A 332 4.60 3.78 -14.10
C ILE A 332 3.59 4.51 -14.98
N VAL A 333 3.76 5.83 -15.15
CA VAL A 333 2.85 6.65 -15.95
C VAL A 333 2.93 6.32 -17.45
N ALA A 334 4.11 5.96 -17.95
CA ALA A 334 4.31 5.62 -19.36
C ALA A 334 3.69 4.26 -19.74
N ARG A 335 3.79 3.26 -18.86
CA ARG A 335 3.39 1.87 -19.17
C ARG A 335 2.02 1.47 -18.62
N GLY A 336 1.46 2.24 -17.69
CA GLY A 336 0.29 1.86 -16.91
C GLY A 336 0.65 1.18 -15.59
N THR A 337 -0.28 1.23 -14.65
CA THR A 337 -0.15 0.57 -13.34
C THR A 337 -0.44 -0.93 -13.44
N SER A 338 -0.34 -1.66 -12.33
CA SER A 338 -0.78 -3.05 -12.27
C SER A 338 -2.25 -3.17 -12.67
N ALA A 339 -3.12 -2.26 -12.21
CA ALA A 339 -4.55 -2.29 -12.56
C ALA A 339 -4.79 -2.22 -14.08
N ASP A 340 -4.04 -1.36 -14.79
CA ASP A 340 -4.11 -1.26 -16.25
C ASP A 340 -3.74 -2.58 -16.93
N ARG A 341 -2.66 -3.22 -16.46
CA ARG A 341 -2.20 -4.50 -17.01
C ARG A 341 -3.21 -5.62 -16.76
N GLN A 342 -3.76 -5.69 -15.55
CA GLN A 342 -4.80 -6.68 -15.20
C GLN A 342 -6.04 -6.53 -16.09
N LEU A 343 -6.52 -5.30 -16.29
CA LEU A 343 -7.67 -5.01 -17.14
C LEU A 343 -7.40 -5.35 -18.62
N THR A 344 -6.20 -5.07 -19.11
CA THR A 344 -5.76 -5.43 -20.47
C THR A 344 -5.80 -6.94 -20.66
N LEU A 345 -5.13 -7.70 -19.79
CA LEU A 345 -5.08 -9.16 -19.86
C LEU A 345 -6.47 -9.80 -19.79
N TYR A 346 -7.32 -9.32 -18.88
CA TYR A 346 -8.68 -9.80 -18.75
C TYR A 346 -9.53 -9.48 -20.00
N THR A 347 -9.42 -8.27 -20.55
CA THR A 347 -10.17 -7.87 -21.76
C THR A 347 -9.74 -8.67 -22.98
N GLU A 348 -8.44 -8.88 -23.17
CA GLU A 348 -7.91 -9.71 -24.25
C GLU A 348 -8.36 -11.16 -24.13
N ALA A 349 -8.33 -11.73 -22.92
CA ALA A 349 -8.77 -13.10 -22.68
C ALA A 349 -10.25 -13.29 -22.98
N VAL A 350 -11.11 -12.38 -22.50
CA VAL A 350 -12.55 -12.41 -22.81
C VAL A 350 -12.80 -12.21 -24.31
N GLY A 351 -12.07 -11.30 -24.97
CA GLY A 351 -12.16 -11.09 -26.42
C GLY A 351 -11.78 -12.31 -27.25
N ARG A 352 -10.94 -13.20 -26.70
CA ARG A 352 -10.58 -14.51 -27.29
C ARG A 352 -11.58 -15.63 -26.94
N GLY A 353 -12.70 -15.31 -26.29
CA GLY A 353 -13.77 -16.25 -25.98
C GLY A 353 -13.61 -17.01 -24.65
N LEU A 354 -12.65 -16.64 -23.79
CA LEU A 354 -12.54 -17.24 -22.46
C LEU A 354 -13.69 -16.80 -21.57
N SER A 355 -14.10 -17.67 -20.65
CA SER A 355 -15.04 -17.31 -19.60
C SER A 355 -14.45 -16.22 -18.69
N SER A 356 -15.29 -15.44 -18.01
CA SER A 356 -14.83 -14.41 -17.05
C SER A 356 -13.90 -15.00 -15.98
N ARG A 357 -14.20 -16.21 -15.50
CA ARG A 357 -13.38 -16.91 -14.50
C ARG A 357 -11.99 -17.24 -15.06
N ASP A 358 -11.91 -17.78 -16.27
CA ASP A 358 -10.63 -18.16 -16.88
C ASP A 358 -9.80 -16.94 -17.27
N ALA A 359 -10.45 -15.85 -17.68
CA ALA A 359 -9.80 -14.57 -17.90
C ALA A 359 -9.18 -14.01 -16.60
N LEU A 360 -9.90 -14.08 -15.47
CA LEU A 360 -9.35 -13.69 -14.17
C LEU A 360 -8.25 -14.64 -13.68
N ALA A 361 -8.35 -15.94 -13.99
CA ALA A 361 -7.28 -16.89 -13.68
C ALA A 361 -5.97 -16.51 -14.39
N ARG A 362 -6.04 -16.05 -15.65
CA ARG A 362 -4.86 -15.50 -16.35
C ARG A 362 -4.29 -14.24 -15.72
N VAL A 363 -5.16 -13.39 -15.14
CA VAL A 363 -4.70 -12.22 -14.37
C VAL A 363 -3.94 -12.68 -13.14
N VAL A 364 -4.46 -13.66 -12.40
CA VAL A 364 -3.77 -14.26 -11.23
C VAL A 364 -2.44 -14.89 -11.63
N ASP A 365 -2.40 -15.64 -12.74
CA ASP A 365 -1.14 -16.23 -13.24
C ASP A 365 -0.08 -15.14 -13.53
N TRP A 366 -0.47 -14.03 -14.17
CA TRP A 366 0.44 -12.89 -14.40
C TRP A 366 0.89 -12.23 -13.09
N LEU A 367 -0.05 -11.95 -12.18
CA LEU A 367 0.25 -11.35 -10.89
C LEU A 367 1.25 -12.21 -10.11
N SER A 368 1.02 -13.52 -10.03
CA SER A 368 1.92 -14.44 -9.33
C SER A 368 3.32 -14.48 -9.96
N ALA A 369 3.41 -14.58 -11.28
CA ALA A 369 4.70 -14.64 -11.99
C ALA A 369 5.49 -13.32 -11.88
N GLU A 370 4.82 -12.18 -12.04
CA GLU A 370 5.45 -10.85 -11.92
C GLU A 370 5.90 -10.58 -10.47
N THR A 371 5.12 -11.00 -9.47
CA THR A 371 5.43 -10.79 -8.04
C THR A 371 6.77 -11.39 -7.65
N VAL A 372 7.10 -12.58 -8.16
CA VAL A 372 8.34 -13.31 -7.85
C VAL A 372 9.46 -13.08 -8.88
N GLY A 373 9.23 -12.23 -9.90
CA GLY A 373 10.23 -11.90 -10.90
C GLY A 373 10.50 -12.99 -11.95
N ASP A 374 9.56 -13.91 -12.18
CA ASP A 374 9.69 -14.98 -13.20
C ASP A 374 9.61 -14.41 -14.63
N LEU A 375 9.13 -13.17 -14.79
CA LEU A 375 9.04 -12.49 -16.08
C LEU A 375 10.30 -11.66 -16.34
N VAL A 376 10.99 -11.93 -17.45
CA VAL A 376 12.26 -11.28 -17.85
C VAL A 376 12.02 -9.90 -18.47
N VAL A 377 11.20 -9.06 -17.85
CA VAL A 377 11.07 -7.65 -18.23
C VAL A 377 11.70 -6.82 -17.13
N ARG A 378 13.03 -6.64 -17.21
CA ARG A 378 13.75 -5.66 -16.41
C ARG A 378 13.77 -4.36 -17.21
N HIS A 379 13.28 -3.28 -16.62
CA HIS A 379 13.40 -1.92 -17.16
C HIS A 379 14.66 -1.26 -16.63
#